data_AF-A0A249W0N2-F1
#
_entry.id   AF-A0A249W0N2-F1
#
_cell.length_a   1.000
_cell.length_b   1.000
_cell.length_c   1.000
_cell.angle_alpha   90.00
_cell.angle_beta   90.00
_cell.angle_gamma   90.00
#
_symmetry.space_group_name_H-M   'P 1'
#
loop_
_entity.id
_entity.type
_entity.pdbx_description
1 polymer ?
#
loop_
_entity_poly.entity_id
_entity_poly.type
_entity_poly.pdbx_seq_one_letter_code
_entity_poly.pdbx_strand_id
1 'polypeptide(L)' 'MMKLDMDSGNTAEQADSQENEKVTSSLAEKLKAAYIEERCQLEITEVELNRSKIMMIDEDGNLRKVPILSEH' A
#
# COMPACT_ATOMS: atom_id res chain seq x y z
N MET A 1 -9.78 -65.94 8.59
CA MET A 1 -10.24 -64.85 9.48
C MET A 1 -9.63 -63.56 8.95
N MET A 2 -10.37 -62.76 8.17
CA MET A 2 -9.89 -61.46 7.67
C MET A 2 -9.93 -60.43 8.80
N LYS A 3 -8.81 -59.75 9.07
CA LYS A 3 -8.77 -58.57 9.94
C LYS A 3 -9.06 -57.35 9.07
N LEU A 4 -10.13 -56.63 9.40
CA LEU A 4 -10.54 -55.38 8.77
C LEU A 4 -9.57 -54.28 9.18
N ASP A 5 -9.06 -53.55 8.20
CA ASP A 5 -8.29 -52.34 8.38
C ASP A 5 -9.19 -51.27 9.01
N MET A 6 -8.85 -50.83 10.23
CA MET A 6 -9.37 -49.60 10.81
C MET A 6 -8.38 -48.48 10.46
N ASP A 7 -8.59 -47.85 9.30
CA ASP A 7 -8.04 -46.52 9.04
C ASP A 7 -9.11 -45.50 9.45
N SER A 8 -9.07 -45.10 10.72
CA SER A 8 -9.97 -44.08 11.24
C SER A 8 -9.17 -43.03 11.98
N GLY A 9 -9.10 -41.85 11.38
CA GLY A 9 -9.09 -40.62 12.17
C GLY A 9 -8.00 -39.65 11.78
N ASN A 10 -8.49 -38.59 11.13
CA ASN A 10 -8.13 -37.21 11.41
C ASN A 10 -6.97 -36.63 10.58
N THR A 11 -7.31 -35.83 9.57
CA THR A 11 -6.70 -34.49 9.34
C THR A 11 -7.45 -33.74 8.23
N ALA A 12 -8.75 -33.52 8.39
CA ALA A 12 -9.46 -32.53 7.56
C ALA A 12 -9.46 -31.12 8.22
N GLU A 13 -9.24 -31.04 9.54
CA GLU A 13 -9.21 -29.77 10.28
C GLU A 13 -7.83 -29.08 10.26
N GLN A 14 -6.75 -29.76 9.86
CA GLN A 14 -5.42 -29.15 9.79
C GLN A 14 -5.15 -28.37 8.50
N ALA A 15 -5.97 -28.54 7.45
CA ALA A 15 -5.78 -27.83 6.19
C ALA A 15 -6.22 -26.35 6.25
N ASP A 16 -7.25 -26.04 7.05
CA ASP A 16 -7.88 -24.70 7.08
C ASP A 16 -7.08 -23.66 7.89
N SER A 17 -6.34 -24.12 8.91
CA SER A 17 -5.51 -23.22 9.75
C SER A 17 -4.23 -22.77 9.04
N GLN A 18 -3.61 -23.62 8.23
CA GLN A 18 -2.37 -23.27 7.49
C GLN A 18 -2.65 -22.34 6.30
N GLU A 19 -3.83 -22.45 5.68
CA GLU A 19 -4.20 -21.57 4.55
C GLU A 19 -4.49 -20.14 5.04
N ASN A 20 -5.14 -20.00 6.20
CA ASN A 20 -5.49 -18.71 6.79
C ASN A 20 -4.25 -17.90 7.27
N GLU A 21 -3.26 -18.55 7.88
CA GLU A 21 -1.98 -17.89 8.24
C GLU A 21 -1.17 -17.43 7.01
N LYS A 22 -1.21 -18.21 5.93
CA LYS A 22 -0.50 -17.86 4.69
C LYS A 22 -1.16 -16.67 3.97
N VAL A 23 -2.49 -16.61 3.98
CA VAL A 23 -3.27 -15.50 3.42
C VAL A 23 -3.04 -14.20 4.20
N THR A 24 -3.06 -14.25 5.54
CA THR A 24 -2.82 -13.08 6.39
C THR A 24 -1.39 -12.57 6.29
N SER A 25 -0.39 -13.46 6.22
CA SER A 25 1.00 -13.09 5.92
C SER A 25 1.13 -12.37 4.56
N SER A 26 0.46 -12.89 3.52
CA SER A 26 0.48 -12.29 2.19
C SER A 26 -0.15 -10.89 2.13
N LEU A 27 -1.17 -10.63 2.97
CA LEU A 27 -1.80 -9.32 3.07
C LEU A 27 -0.89 -8.32 3.78
N ALA A 28 -0.25 -8.74 4.87
CA ALA A 28 0.69 -7.90 5.61
C ALA A 28 1.88 -7.48 4.74
N GLU A 29 2.41 -8.39 3.93
CA GLU A 29 3.47 -8.09 2.96
C GLU A 29 3.02 -7.10 1.89
N LYS A 30 1.80 -7.25 1.35
CA LYS A 30 1.21 -6.32 0.38
C LYS A 30 1.03 -4.92 0.97
N LEU A 31 0.50 -4.83 2.19
CA LEU A 31 0.31 -3.55 2.88
C LEU A 31 1.66 -2.86 3.15
N LYS A 32 2.67 -3.63 3.56
CA LYS A 32 4.03 -3.12 3.75
C LYS A 32 4.62 -2.59 2.45
N ALA A 33 4.49 -3.35 1.35
CA ALA A 33 4.96 -2.92 0.04
C ALA A 33 4.28 -1.63 -0.41
N ALA A 34 2.93 -1.58 -0.32
CA ALA A 34 2.16 -0.40 -0.66
C ALA A 34 2.55 0.82 0.19
N TYR A 35 2.73 0.65 1.50
CA TYR A 35 3.19 1.74 2.37
C TYR A 35 4.57 2.27 1.96
N ILE A 36 5.51 1.38 1.66
CA ILE A 36 6.86 1.79 1.25
C ILE A 36 6.79 2.56 -0.07
N GLU A 37 6.02 2.06 -1.03
CA GLU A 37 5.81 2.70 -2.34
C GLU A 37 5.20 4.09 -2.20
N GLU A 38 4.08 4.20 -1.49
CA GLU A 38 3.39 5.48 -1.25
C GLU A 38 4.28 6.47 -0.50
N ARG A 39 5.06 6.02 0.48
CA ARG A 39 6.00 6.89 1.20
C ARG A 39 7.09 7.44 0.27
N CYS A 40 7.62 6.62 -0.64
CA CYS A 40 8.59 7.07 -1.63
C CYS A 40 7.96 8.07 -2.62
N GLN A 41 6.74 7.82 -3.09
CA GLN A 41 6.03 8.75 -3.97
C GLN A 41 5.71 10.08 -3.30
N LEU A 42 5.34 10.04 -2.01
CA LEU A 42 5.10 11.25 -1.23
C LEU A 42 6.36 12.11 -1.12
N GLU A 43 7.53 11.50 -0.84
CA GLU A 43 8.81 12.24 -0.77
C GLU A 43 9.12 12.95 -2.09
N ILE A 44 8.95 12.26 -3.22
CA ILE A 44 9.14 12.85 -4.56
C ILE A 44 8.17 14.02 -4.76
N THR A 45 6.89 13.81 -4.45
CA THR A 45 5.84 14.82 -4.61
C THR A 45 6.12 16.06 -3.76
N GLU A 46 6.53 15.90 -2.51
CA GLU A 46 6.88 17.01 -1.63
C GLU A 46 8.06 17.82 -2.17
N VAL A 47 9.10 17.16 -2.67
CA VAL A 47 10.25 17.83 -3.28
C VAL A 47 9.82 18.59 -4.54
N GLU A 48 8.98 17.99 -5.39
CA GLU A 48 8.49 18.62 -6.61
C GLU A 48 7.61 19.83 -6.31
N LEU A 49 6.70 19.73 -5.34
CA LEU A 49 5.85 20.85 -4.91
C LEU A 49 6.69 21.99 -4.33
N ASN A 50 7.69 21.69 -3.50
CA ASN A 50 8.59 22.69 -2.92
C ASN A 50 9.46 23.40 -3.97
N ARG A 51 9.82 22.71 -5.07
CA ARG A 51 10.61 23.31 -6.17
C ARG A 51 9.75 24.05 -7.18
N SER A 52 8.48 23.64 -7.33
CA SER A 52 7.56 24.20 -8.32
C SER A 52 7.17 25.64 -7.98
N LYS A 53 7.06 26.49 -9.01
CA LYS A 53 6.63 27.88 -8.89
C LYS A 53 5.60 28.16 -9.98
N ILE A 54 4.39 28.55 -9.57
CA ILE A 54 3.38 29.02 -10.50
C ILE A 54 3.50 30.54 -10.59
N MET A 55 3.63 31.04 -11.82
CA MET A 55 3.64 32.46 -12.13
C MET A 55 2.43 32.77 -12.99
N MET A 56 1.71 33.84 -12.65
CA MET A 56 0.55 34.34 -13.40
C MET A 56 0.89 35.72 -13.97
N ILE A 57 0.35 36.03 -15.14
CA ILE A 57 0.42 37.36 -15.75
C ILE A 57 -0.99 37.95 -15.68
N ASP A 58 -1.12 39.14 -15.10
CA ASP A 58 -2.40 39.85 -15.06
C ASP A 58 -2.66 40.65 -16.35
N GLU A 59 -3.85 41.26 -16.44
CA GLU A 59 -4.29 42.01 -17.63
C GLU A 59 -3.39 43.20 -17.97
N ASP A 60 -2.68 43.74 -16.97
CA ASP A 60 -1.72 44.82 -17.10
C ASP A 60 -0.30 44.32 -17.46
N GLY A 61 -0.11 43.00 -17.57
CA GLY A 61 1.17 42.36 -17.90
C GLY A 61 2.09 42.11 -16.70
N ASN A 62 1.61 42.28 -15.46
CA ASN A 62 2.45 42.09 -14.28
C ASN A 62 2.55 40.61 -13.89
N LEU A 63 3.76 40.19 -13.52
CA LEU A 63 4.04 38.86 -13.01
C LEU A 63 3.68 38.74 -11.52
N ARG A 64 2.83 37.76 -11.18
CA ARG A 64 2.46 37.44 -9.80
C ARG A 64 2.79 35.99 -9.48
N LYS A 65 3.42 35.74 -8.33
CA LYS A 65 3.66 34.38 -7.83
C LYS A 65 2.36 33.84 -7.22
N VAL A 66 1.95 32.65 -7.64
CA VAL A 66 0.82 31.92 -7.04
C VAL A 66 1.38 30.83 -6.13
N PRO A 67 1.02 30.81 -4.84
CA PRO A 67 1.43 29.74 -3.94
C PRO A 67 0.72 28.43 -4.31
N ILE A 68 1.46 27.32 -4.32
CA ILE A 68 0.93 25.98 -4.62
C ILE A 68 0.28 25.37 -3.37
N LEU A 69 0.87 25.63 -2.21
CA LEU A 69 0.36 25.21 -0.92
C LEU A 69 -0.31 26.42 -0.27
N SER A 70 -1.55 26.27 0.20
CA SER A 70 -2.06 27.21 1.20
C SER A 70 -1.23 27.02 2.46
N GLU A 71 -0.67 28.11 2.98
CA GLU A 71 -0.12 28.11 4.33
C GLU A 71 -1.24 27.64 5.26
N HIS A 72 -1.02 26.52 5.95
CA HIS A 72 -1.89 26.07 7.04
C HIS A 72 -1.65 26.93 8.27
#